data_AF-A0A4D4MD96-F1
#
_entry.id   AF-A0A4D4MD96-F1
#
_cell.length_a   1.000
_cell.length_b   1.000
_cell.length_c   1.000
_cell.angle_alpha   90.00
_cell.angle_beta   90.00
_cell.angle_gamma   90.00
#
_symmetry.space_group_name_H-M   'P 1'
#
loop_
_entity.id
_entity.type
_entity.pdbx_description
1 polymer ?
#
loop_
_entity_poly.entity_id
_entity_poly.type
_entity_poly.pdbx_seq_one_letter_code
_entity_poly.pdbx_strand_id
1 'polypeptide(L)'
;MVTHDAYGGLPGHPDHVHTHRVTVLAAQAAGLERLYPDDGAPWQPHALYLATHPHSAVPALRDVIGARKAVYSVPDGQVTATVDVGPWMEQKIAAVLAHRTEVERGALPGLVAGLPADVRERLFATEWFIRHDPFAAAGVQTELTA
;
A
#
# COMPACT_ATOMS: atom_id res chain seq x y z
N MET A 1 5.80 -3.43 -9.22
CA MET A 1 5.59 -2.06 -8.70
C MET A 1 4.73 -2.14 -7.46
N VAL A 2 4.88 -1.20 -6.53
CA VAL A 2 4.04 -1.08 -5.31
C VAL A 2 3.58 0.37 -5.19
N THR A 3 2.31 0.60 -4.85
CA THR A 3 1.74 1.94 -4.59
C THR A 3 0.63 1.86 -3.54
N HIS A 4 -0.06 2.96 -3.27
CA HIS A 4 -1.19 3.02 -2.35
C HIS A 4 -2.43 2.33 -2.93
N ASP A 5 -3.31 1.83 -2.06
CA ASP A 5 -4.67 1.46 -2.47
C ASP A 5 -5.51 2.68 -2.88
N ALA A 6 -6.71 2.42 -3.41
CA ALA A 6 -7.61 3.46 -3.91
C ALA A 6 -8.14 4.38 -2.80
N TYR A 7 -8.10 3.95 -1.53
CA TYR A 7 -8.45 4.81 -0.41
C TYR A 7 -7.32 5.78 -0.06
N GLY A 8 -6.07 5.50 -0.45
CA GLY A 8 -4.89 6.27 -0.04
C GLY A 8 -4.25 5.75 1.25
N GLY A 9 -4.41 4.45 1.52
CA GLY A 9 -3.99 3.79 2.75
C GLY A 9 -4.88 4.16 3.95
N LEU A 10 -4.50 3.70 5.15
CA LEU A 10 -5.26 3.92 6.39
C LEU A 10 -5.76 5.37 6.59
N PRO A 11 -4.94 6.43 6.35
CA PRO A 11 -5.36 7.81 6.61
C PRO A 11 -6.22 8.41 5.49
N GLY A 12 -6.23 7.79 4.31
CA GLY A 12 -6.86 8.31 3.10
C GLY A 12 -6.38 9.68 2.66
N HIS A 13 -5.07 9.93 2.70
CA HIS A 13 -4.51 11.23 2.35
C HIS A 13 -4.77 11.53 0.85
N PRO A 14 -5.20 12.75 0.48
CA PRO A 14 -5.47 13.11 -0.92
C PRO A 14 -4.27 12.84 -1.85
N ASP A 15 -3.06 13.11 -1.39
CA ASP A 15 -1.84 12.84 -2.17
C ASP A 15 -1.61 11.34 -2.39
N HIS A 16 -1.98 10.49 -1.44
CA HIS A 16 -1.88 9.03 -1.61
C HIS A 16 -2.91 8.53 -2.62
N VAL A 17 -4.14 9.06 -2.57
CA VAL A 17 -5.18 8.77 -3.58
C VAL A 17 -4.72 9.22 -4.96
N HIS A 18 -4.10 10.40 -5.06
CA HIS A 18 -3.56 10.87 -6.32
C HIS A 18 -2.39 10.00 -6.81
N THR A 19 -1.47 9.65 -5.90
CA THR A 19 -0.35 8.74 -6.16
C THR A 19 -0.85 7.40 -6.70
N HIS A 20 -1.87 6.81 -6.08
CA HIS A 20 -2.52 5.60 -6.59
C HIS A 20 -2.96 5.78 -8.05
N ARG A 21 -3.74 6.84 -8.34
CA ARG A 21 -4.27 7.10 -9.69
C ARG A 21 -3.17 7.23 -10.73
N VAL A 22 -2.16 8.07 -10.46
CA VAL A 22 -1.08 8.30 -11.43
C VAL A 22 -0.19 7.07 -11.60
N THR A 23 0.08 6.30 -10.53
CA THR A 23 0.86 5.07 -10.65
C THR A 23 0.14 3.99 -11.44
N VAL A 24 -1.18 3.81 -11.22
CA VAL A 24 -1.97 2.83 -11.99
C VAL A 24 -1.99 3.19 -13.48
N LEU A 25 -2.25 4.47 -13.79
CA LEU A 25 -2.23 4.96 -15.18
C LEU A 25 -0.84 4.84 -15.81
N ALA A 26 0.22 5.17 -15.08
CA ALA A 26 1.60 5.03 -15.57
C ALA A 26 1.96 3.56 -15.81
N ALA A 27 1.55 2.65 -14.93
CA ALA A 27 1.78 1.22 -15.11
C ALA A 27 1.07 0.67 -16.35
N GLN A 28 -0.13 1.17 -16.66
CA GLN A 28 -0.86 0.86 -17.90
C GLN A 28 -0.17 1.46 -19.14
N ALA A 29 0.24 2.71 -19.05
CA ALA A 29 0.86 3.45 -20.15
C ALA A 29 2.25 2.93 -20.54
N ALA A 30 3.04 2.44 -19.58
CA ALA A 30 4.44 2.08 -19.79
C ALA A 30 4.67 1.00 -20.86
N GLY A 31 3.68 0.11 -21.08
CA GLY A 31 3.73 -0.91 -22.13
C GLY A 31 3.17 -0.46 -23.49
N LEU A 32 2.58 0.74 -23.58
CA LEU A 32 1.93 1.22 -24.80
C LEU A 32 2.94 1.99 -25.67
N GLU A 33 3.52 1.27 -26.64
CA GLU A 33 4.57 1.76 -27.56
C GLU A 33 4.26 3.06 -28.31
N ARG A 34 2.97 3.44 -28.44
CA ARG A 34 2.54 4.64 -29.18
C ARG A 34 2.14 5.81 -28.29
N LEU A 35 2.05 5.63 -26.97
CA LEU A 35 1.53 6.69 -26.09
C LEU A 35 2.60 7.73 -25.74
N TYR A 36 3.84 7.27 -25.51
CA TYR A 36 5.01 8.12 -25.21
C TYR A 36 6.24 7.67 -26.02
N PRO A 37 6.23 7.86 -27.36
CA PRO A 37 7.25 7.28 -28.25
C PRO A 37 8.66 7.85 -28.03
N ASP A 38 8.77 9.04 -27.42
CA ASP A 38 10.04 9.74 -27.20
C ASP A 38 10.70 9.42 -25.85
N ASP A 39 10.01 8.69 -24.96
CA ASP A 39 10.45 8.42 -23.57
C ASP A 39 11.23 7.10 -23.41
N GLY A 40 11.64 6.49 -24.52
CA GLY A 40 12.41 5.25 -24.56
C GLY A 40 11.57 4.02 -24.94
N ALA A 41 12.19 2.84 -24.85
CA ALA A 41 11.51 1.59 -25.21
C ALA A 41 10.37 1.30 -24.21
N PRO A 42 9.19 0.83 -24.69
CA PRO A 42 8.10 0.45 -23.80
C PRO A 42 8.57 -0.64 -22.83
N TRP A 43 8.17 -0.50 -21.58
CA TRP A 43 8.46 -1.46 -20.54
C TRP A 43 7.19 -1.82 -19.80
N GLN A 44 6.88 -3.10 -19.80
CA GLN A 44 5.67 -3.61 -19.18
C GLN A 44 5.96 -4.09 -17.74
N PRO A 45 5.47 -3.39 -16.69
CA PRO A 45 5.52 -3.94 -15.34
C PRO A 45 4.86 -5.32 -15.27
N HIS A 46 5.55 -6.27 -14.64
CA HIS A 46 5.06 -7.65 -14.51
C HIS A 46 3.96 -7.80 -13.45
N ALA A 47 3.94 -6.92 -12.45
CA ALA A 47 2.94 -6.91 -11.39
C ALA A 47 2.82 -5.52 -10.76
N LEU A 48 1.60 -5.17 -10.34
CA LEU A 48 1.32 -4.00 -9.52
C LEU A 48 0.66 -4.46 -8.22
N TYR A 49 1.18 -4.01 -7.09
CA TYR A 49 0.62 -4.27 -5.77
C TYR A 49 0.19 -2.97 -5.11
N LEU A 50 -0.97 -3.00 -4.48
CA LEU A 50 -1.54 -1.88 -3.74
C LEU A 50 -1.40 -2.16 -2.24
N ALA A 51 -0.56 -1.39 -1.54
CA ALA A 51 -0.38 -1.49 -0.11
C ALA A 51 -1.68 -1.08 0.61
N THR A 52 -2.15 -1.92 1.51
CA THR A 52 -3.45 -1.77 2.18
C THR A 52 -3.44 -2.35 3.60
N HIS A 53 -4.59 -2.32 4.27
CA HIS A 53 -4.84 -3.02 5.53
C HIS A 53 -6.21 -3.73 5.47
N PRO A 54 -6.31 -5.02 5.86
CA PRO A 54 -7.58 -5.71 5.97
C PRO A 54 -8.39 -5.20 7.17
N HIS A 55 -9.72 -5.38 7.14
CA HIS A 55 -10.59 -5.05 8.27
C HIS A 55 -10.16 -5.73 9.56
N SER A 56 -9.67 -6.97 9.49
CA SER A 56 -9.17 -7.71 10.66
C SER A 56 -7.93 -7.10 11.32
N ALA A 57 -7.12 -6.30 10.61
CA ALA A 57 -5.95 -5.63 11.17
C ALA A 57 -6.30 -4.31 11.88
N VAL A 58 -7.46 -3.72 11.59
CA VAL A 58 -7.85 -2.40 12.09
C VAL A 58 -8.00 -2.33 13.62
N PRO A 59 -8.61 -3.31 14.33
CA PRO A 59 -8.79 -3.23 15.78
C PRO A 59 -7.47 -3.00 16.54
N ALA A 60 -6.41 -3.74 16.19
CA ALA A 60 -5.11 -3.60 16.83
C ALA A 60 -4.49 -2.20 16.61
N LEU A 61 -4.73 -1.61 15.44
CA LEU A 61 -4.33 -0.23 15.14
C LEU A 61 -5.13 0.78 15.96
N ARG A 62 -6.45 0.63 16.09
CA ARG A 62 -7.33 1.58 16.79
C ARG A 62 -6.91 1.83 18.24
N ASP A 63 -6.41 0.80 18.91
CA ASP A 63 -5.91 0.89 20.29
C ASP A 63 -4.72 1.88 20.42
N VAL A 64 -4.00 2.11 19.33
CA VAL A 64 -2.84 3.02 19.26
C VAL A 64 -3.22 4.41 18.75
N ILE A 65 -4.04 4.51 17.69
CA ILE A 65 -4.39 5.79 17.04
C ILE A 65 -5.50 6.56 17.76
N GLY A 66 -6.23 5.91 18.66
CA GLY A 66 -7.47 6.45 19.21
C GLY A 66 -8.53 6.68 18.12
N ALA A 67 -9.71 7.18 18.51
CA ALA A 67 -10.87 7.36 17.62
C ALA A 67 -10.70 8.44 16.53
N ARG A 68 -9.49 8.94 16.26
CA ARG A 68 -9.31 10.30 15.71
C ARG A 68 -9.32 10.47 14.19
N LYS A 69 -9.32 9.43 13.34
CA LYS A 69 -9.51 9.59 11.88
C LYS A 69 -10.18 8.38 11.25
N ALA A 70 -10.79 8.57 10.08
CA ALA A 70 -11.25 7.47 9.23
C ALA A 70 -10.11 6.46 9.05
N VAL A 71 -10.38 5.20 9.39
CA VAL A 71 -9.43 4.10 9.20
C VAL A 71 -9.89 3.34 7.97
N TYR A 72 -9.40 3.77 6.80
CA TYR A 72 -9.70 3.06 5.58
C TYR A 72 -9.03 1.70 5.59
N SER A 73 -9.81 0.68 5.27
CA SER A 73 -9.38 -0.71 5.19
C SER A 73 -10.23 -1.41 4.16
N VAL A 74 -9.79 -2.59 3.75
CA VAL A 74 -10.49 -3.40 2.75
C VAL A 74 -11.04 -4.68 3.39
N PRO A 75 -12.08 -5.29 2.81
CA PRO A 75 -12.49 -6.64 3.18
C PRO A 75 -11.30 -7.59 3.08
N ASP A 76 -11.14 -8.48 4.06
CA ASP A 76 -10.02 -9.42 4.12
C ASP A 76 -9.85 -10.22 2.82
N GLY A 77 -10.95 -10.61 2.18
CA GLY A 77 -10.94 -11.33 0.90
C GLY A 77 -10.43 -10.52 -0.30
N GLN A 78 -10.25 -9.21 -0.18
CA GLN A 78 -9.58 -8.39 -1.20
C GLN A 78 -8.05 -8.41 -1.07
N VAL A 79 -7.51 -8.78 0.09
CA VAL A 79 -6.07 -8.94 0.25
C VAL A 79 -5.64 -10.20 -0.48
N THR A 80 -4.77 -10.05 -1.48
CA THR A 80 -4.29 -11.17 -2.29
C THR A 80 -2.86 -11.57 -1.98
N ALA A 81 -2.13 -10.76 -1.21
CA ALA A 81 -0.77 -11.06 -0.78
C ALA A 81 -0.48 -10.48 0.60
N THR A 82 0.25 -11.25 1.40
CA THR A 82 0.78 -10.84 2.70
C THR A 82 2.27 -11.13 2.76
N VAL A 83 3.00 -10.26 3.44
CA VAL A 83 4.45 -10.40 3.63
C VAL A 83 4.75 -10.31 5.11
N ASP A 84 5.36 -11.36 5.66
CA ASP A 84 5.97 -11.31 6.98
C ASP A 84 7.30 -10.55 6.89
N VAL A 85 7.32 -9.37 7.49
CA VAL A 85 8.48 -8.50 7.63
C VAL A 85 9.05 -8.51 9.05
N GLY A 86 8.60 -9.42 9.92
CA GLY A 86 9.13 -9.67 11.26
C GLY A 86 10.68 -9.71 11.31
N PRO A 87 11.36 -10.45 10.41
CA PRO A 87 12.82 -10.50 10.38
C PRO A 87 13.53 -9.15 10.10
N TRP A 88 12.81 -8.13 9.61
CA TRP A 88 13.36 -6.80 9.29
C TRP A 88 12.81 -5.69 10.19
N MET A 89 12.21 -6.05 11.33
CA MET A 89 11.56 -5.09 12.20
C MET A 89 12.52 -4.04 12.76
N GLU A 90 13.74 -4.41 13.13
CA GLU A 90 14.74 -3.45 13.62
C GLU A 90 15.07 -2.39 12.55
N GLN A 91 15.24 -2.82 11.29
CA GLN A 91 15.52 -1.93 10.16
C GLN A 91 14.32 -1.03 9.85
N LYS A 92 13.10 -1.58 9.88
CA LYS A 92 11.85 -0.82 9.68
C LYS A 92 11.69 0.28 10.74
N ILE A 93 11.89 -0.06 12.01
CA ILE A 93 11.83 0.91 13.11
C ILE A 93 12.92 1.96 12.97
N ALA A 94 14.16 1.57 12.69
CA ALA A 94 15.25 2.52 12.47
C ALA A 94 14.96 3.48 11.31
N ALA A 95 14.41 2.99 10.19
CA ALA A 95 14.03 3.80 9.05
C ALA A 95 12.90 4.79 9.39
N VAL A 96 11.88 4.36 10.14
CA VAL A 96 10.83 5.27 10.63
C VAL A 96 11.41 6.35 11.54
N LEU A 97 12.27 5.98 12.49
CA LEU A 97 12.87 6.92 13.44
C LEU A 97 13.86 7.89 12.77
N ALA A 98 14.42 7.54 11.61
CA ALA A 98 15.26 8.46 10.83
C ALA A 98 14.48 9.69 10.31
N HIS A 99 13.16 9.59 10.15
CA HIS A 99 12.30 10.71 9.74
C HIS A 99 11.95 11.63 10.93
N ARG A 100 12.99 12.20 11.56
CA ARG A 100 12.89 12.91 12.85
C ARG A 100 11.76 13.93 12.92
N THR A 101 11.60 14.78 11.91
CA THR A 101 10.55 15.80 11.87
C THR A 101 9.14 15.20 11.87
N GLU A 102 8.98 14.03 11.24
CA GLU A 102 7.70 13.33 11.16
C GLU A 102 7.37 12.59 12.46
N VAL A 103 8.40 12.11 13.15
CA VAL A 103 8.27 11.53 14.49
C VAL A 103 7.91 12.63 15.49
N GLU A 104 8.64 13.75 15.49
CA GLU A 104 8.43 14.89 16.38
C GLU A 104 7.03 15.51 16.22
N ARG A 105 6.50 15.60 14.99
CA ARG A 105 5.12 16.07 14.76
C ARG A 105 4.04 15.05 15.16
N GLY A 106 4.41 13.83 15.55
CA GLY A 106 3.49 12.77 15.95
C GLY A 106 2.82 12.03 14.78
N ALA A 107 3.53 11.85 13.66
CA ALA A 107 3.02 11.00 12.57
C ALA A 107 2.82 9.55 13.04
N LEU A 108 1.81 8.87 12.49
CA LEU A 108 1.41 7.53 12.90
C LEU A 108 2.59 6.53 12.95
N PRO A 109 3.47 6.44 11.92
CA PRO A 109 4.61 5.53 12.00
C PRO A 109 5.50 5.78 13.21
N GLY A 110 5.76 7.06 13.54
CA GLY A 110 6.55 7.44 14.70
C GLY A 110 5.90 7.08 16.03
N LEU A 111 4.57 7.26 16.14
CA LEU A 111 3.82 6.84 17.34
C LEU A 111 3.92 5.34 17.56
N VAL A 112 3.74 4.53 16.51
CA VAL A 112 3.88 3.07 16.61
C VAL A 112 5.32 2.68 16.94
N ALA A 113 6.32 3.32 16.33
CA ALA A 113 7.73 3.04 16.61
C ALA A 113 8.13 3.27 18.08
N GLY A 114 7.43 4.16 18.79
CA GLY A 114 7.63 4.40 20.22
C GLY A 114 6.99 3.37 21.17
N LEU A 115 6.16 2.45 20.67
CA LEU A 115 5.45 1.46 21.50
C LEU A 115 6.37 0.31 21.97
N PRO A 116 5.95 -0.48 22.98
CA PRO A 116 6.62 -1.71 23.38
C PRO A 116 6.87 -2.67 22.21
N ALA A 117 7.94 -3.48 22.29
CA ALA A 117 8.41 -4.32 21.18
C ALA A 117 7.35 -5.32 20.69
N ASP A 118 6.64 -5.97 21.61
CA ASP A 118 5.55 -6.90 21.33
C ASP A 118 4.38 -6.23 20.59
N VAL A 119 4.08 -4.98 20.95
CA VAL A 119 3.04 -4.20 20.28
C VAL A 119 3.49 -3.77 18.88
N ARG A 120 4.76 -3.37 18.71
CA ARG A 120 5.33 -3.04 17.39
C ARG A 120 5.30 -4.24 16.46
N GLU A 121 5.73 -5.39 16.95
CA GLU A 121 5.75 -6.63 16.18
C GLU A 121 4.33 -6.98 15.71
N ARG A 122 3.34 -6.97 16.60
CA ARG A 122 1.94 -7.22 16.24
C ARG A 122 1.40 -6.28 15.15
N LEU A 123 1.84 -5.02 15.12
CA LEU A 123 1.30 -4.01 14.22
C LEU A 123 2.07 -3.88 12.91
N PHE A 124 3.38 -4.15 12.90
CA PHE A 124 4.27 -3.88 11.78
C PHE A 124 4.93 -5.11 11.17
N ALA A 125 4.86 -6.29 11.81
CA ALA A 125 5.48 -7.50 11.28
C ALA A 125 4.78 -8.05 10.04
N THR A 126 3.53 -7.64 9.76
CA THR A 126 2.84 -8.05 8.54
C THR A 126 2.51 -6.86 7.67
N GLU A 127 2.76 -6.99 6.37
CA GLU A 127 2.33 -6.03 5.35
C GLU A 127 1.36 -6.71 4.38
N TRP A 128 0.30 -5.99 3.99
CA TRP A 128 -0.79 -6.54 3.18
C TRP A 128 -0.90 -5.79 1.85
N PHE A 129 -1.18 -6.55 0.80
CA PHE A 129 -1.24 -6.04 -0.56
C PHE A 129 -2.43 -6.63 -1.33
N ILE A 130 -3.00 -5.79 -2.20
CA ILE A 130 -3.90 -6.22 -3.27
C ILE A 130 -3.10 -6.25 -4.56
N ARG A 131 -3.04 -7.41 -5.21
CA ARG A 131 -2.49 -7.56 -6.54
C ARG A 131 -3.49 -6.95 -7.51
N HIS A 132 -3.04 -5.92 -8.20
CA HIS A 132 -3.72 -5.36 -9.34
C HIS A 132 -3.01 -5.89 -10.57
N ASP A 133 -3.72 -6.57 -11.46
CA ASP A 133 -3.18 -6.99 -12.75
C ASP A 133 -3.52 -5.90 -13.77
N PRO A 134 -2.57 -5.01 -14.12
CA PRO A 134 -2.87 -3.96 -15.09
C PRO A 134 -3.06 -4.50 -16.51
N PHE A 135 -2.74 -5.78 -16.73
CA PHE A 135 -2.82 -6.50 -18.00
C PHE A 135 -3.27 -7.93 -17.71
N ALA A 136 -4.55 -8.11 -17.39
CA ALA A 136 -5.09 -9.44 -17.21
C ALA A 136 -4.97 -10.21 -18.53
N ALA A 137 -4.25 -11.33 -18.52
CA ALA A 137 -4.21 -12.30 -19.61
C ALA A 137 -5.51 -13.13 -19.67
N ALA A 138 -6.66 -12.52 -19.34
CA ALA A 138 -7.94 -13.16 -19.55
C ALA A 138 -8.13 -13.31 -21.07
N GLY A 139 -8.62 -14.48 -21.50
CA GLY A 139 -8.98 -14.69 -22.90
C GLY A 139 -9.97 -13.62 -23.36
N VAL A 140 -9.99 -13.33 -24.67
CA VAL A 140 -10.94 -12.37 -25.24
C VAL A 140 -12.36 -12.79 -24.84
N GLN A 141 -13.00 -11.96 -24.03
CA GLN A 141 -14.40 -12.13 -23.66
C GLN A 141 -15.27 -11.36 -24.65
N THR A 142 -16.41 -11.94 -25.04
CA THR A 142 -17.41 -11.28 -25.87
C THR A 142 -18.52 -10.62 -25.06
N GLU A 143 -18.53 -10.86 -23.74
CA GLU A 143 -19.50 -10.32 -22.79
C GLU A 143 -18.76 -9.68 -21.60
N LEU A 144 -19.23 -8.52 -21.16
CA LEU A 144 -18.56 -7.73 -20.10
C LEU A 144 -18.86 -8.22 -18.67
N THR A 145 -19.82 -9.14 -18.50
CA THR A 145 -20.35 -9.55 -17.18
C THR A 145 -20.51 -11.07 -17.03
N ALA A 146 -19.89 -11.86 -17.90
CA ALA A 146 -19.98 -13.32 -17.87
C ALA A 146 -19.23 -13.95 -16.68
#